data_AF-A0A965TDR2-F1
#
_entry.id   AF-A0A965TDR2-F1
#
_cell.length_a   1.000
_cell.length_b   1.000
_cell.length_c   1.000
_cell.angle_alpha   90.00
_cell.angle_beta   90.00
_cell.angle_gamma   90.00
#
_symmetry.space_group_name_H-M   'P 1'
#
loop_
_entity.id
_entity.type
_entity.pdbx_description
1 polymer ?
#
loop_
_entity_poly.entity_id
_entity_poly.type
_entity_poly.pdbx_seq_one_letter_code
_entity_poly.pdbx_strand_id
1 'polypeptide(L)'
;GYPPLVTPTSQIVGTQAVFNVLFGRYNNVTKETKALLKGEYGKLPAEPNPDIVKLVLGNEERITCRPADLLKPELESYKEEIKEYIEQEEDVLSYALFPQVALNFFKKRQAAKYAFDAELADKKNQVHPI
;
A
#
# COMPACT_ATOMS: atom_id res chain seq x y z
N GLY A 1 22.81 -4.52 -6.22
CA GLY A 1 22.48 -3.47 -5.26
C GLY A 1 22.34 -3.90 -3.81
N TYR A 2 22.33 -5.20 -3.50
CA TYR A 2 22.49 -5.74 -2.13
C TYR A 2 21.65 -5.05 -1.03
N PRO A 3 20.33 -4.89 -1.19
CA PRO A 3 19.50 -4.38 -0.09
C PRO A 3 19.57 -5.36 1.10
N PRO A 4 19.56 -4.88 2.37
CA PRO A 4 19.40 -5.75 3.52
C PRO A 4 18.09 -6.54 3.38
N LEU A 5 18.09 -7.84 3.74
CA LEU A 5 16.91 -8.70 3.63
C LEU A 5 16.05 -8.60 4.89
N VAL A 6 15.37 -7.46 5.03
CA VAL A 6 14.43 -7.15 6.12
C VAL A 6 13.08 -6.75 5.53
N THR A 7 12.04 -6.54 6.32
CA THR A 7 10.79 -5.99 5.78
C THR A 7 11.02 -4.54 5.30
N PRO A 8 10.57 -4.13 4.10
CA PRO A 8 9.83 -4.91 3.10
C PRO A 8 10.71 -5.65 2.06
N THR A 9 12.00 -5.32 1.95
CA THR A 9 12.91 -5.79 0.87
C THR A 9 13.09 -7.30 0.79
N SER A 10 13.04 -8.02 1.91
CA SER A 10 13.06 -9.49 1.96
C SER A 10 11.90 -10.12 1.19
N GLN A 11 10.69 -9.59 1.33
CA GLN A 11 9.50 -10.06 0.61
C GLN A 11 9.57 -9.71 -0.88
N ILE A 12 10.11 -8.53 -1.22
CA ILE A 12 10.31 -8.12 -2.62
C ILE A 12 11.28 -9.08 -3.32
N VAL A 13 12.44 -9.33 -2.72
CA VAL A 13 13.46 -10.23 -3.26
C VAL A 13 12.94 -11.66 -3.31
N GLY A 14 12.27 -12.12 -2.25
CA GLY A 14 11.69 -13.47 -2.18
C GLY A 14 10.65 -13.71 -3.26
N THR A 15 9.67 -12.81 -3.40
CA THR A 15 8.60 -12.93 -4.41
C THR A 15 9.17 -12.91 -5.82
N GLN A 16 10.10 -11.99 -6.11
CA GLN A 16 10.73 -11.94 -7.44
C GLN A 16 11.57 -13.19 -7.73
N ALA A 17 12.23 -13.77 -6.72
CA ALA A 17 12.95 -15.02 -6.88
C ALA A 17 12.01 -16.19 -7.21
N VAL A 18 10.86 -16.28 -6.54
CA VAL A 18 9.81 -17.27 -6.87
C VAL A 18 9.34 -17.10 -8.32
N PHE A 19 9.07 -15.86 -8.75
CA PHE A 19 8.66 -15.58 -10.13
C PHE A 19 9.72 -15.98 -11.15
N ASN A 20 10.99 -15.74 -10.82
CA ASN A 20 12.11 -16.12 -11.69
C ASN A 20 12.22 -17.65 -11.87
N VAL A 21 11.91 -18.42 -10.83
CA VAL A 21 11.90 -19.89 -10.88
C VAL A 21 10.72 -20.40 -11.72
N LEU A 22 9.53 -19.85 -11.50
CA LEU A 22 8.31 -20.33 -12.15
C LEU A 22 8.19 -19.90 -13.61
N PHE A 23 8.60 -18.68 -13.95
CA PHE A 23 8.30 -18.05 -15.24
C PHE A 23 9.55 -17.66 -16.04
N GLY A 24 10.75 -17.97 -15.53
CA GLY A 24 12.02 -17.55 -16.09
C GLY A 24 12.51 -16.21 -15.53
N ARG A 25 13.83 -16.00 -15.57
CA ARG A 25 14.49 -14.86 -14.90
C ARG A 25 13.99 -13.52 -15.45
N TYR A 26 13.36 -12.72 -14.58
CA TYR A 26 12.84 -11.38 -14.86
C TYR A 26 11.91 -11.30 -16.08
N ASN A 27 11.30 -12.43 -16.46
CA ASN A 27 10.28 -12.46 -17.50
C ASN A 27 8.97 -11.83 -17.00
N ASN A 28 8.63 -12.09 -15.74
CA ASN A 28 7.54 -11.43 -15.03
C ASN A 28 8.12 -10.69 -13.82
N VAL A 29 7.93 -9.37 -13.79
CA VAL A 29 8.54 -8.48 -12.80
C VAL A 29 7.47 -7.85 -11.94
N THR A 30 7.61 -8.01 -10.63
CA THR A 30 6.71 -7.42 -9.64
C THR A 30 6.81 -5.90 -9.61
N LYS A 31 5.70 -5.23 -9.27
CA LYS A 31 5.66 -3.77 -9.16
C LYS A 31 6.68 -3.27 -8.13
N GLU A 32 6.83 -3.99 -7.03
CA GLU A 32 7.73 -3.67 -5.93
C GLU A 32 9.20 -3.82 -6.35
N THR A 33 9.54 -4.82 -7.17
CA THR A 33 10.90 -4.94 -7.73
C THR A 33 11.21 -3.78 -8.67
N LYS A 34 10.25 -3.40 -9.52
CA LYS A 34 10.40 -2.23 -10.40
C LYS A 34 10.61 -0.96 -9.60
N ALA A 35 9.77 -0.71 -8.60
CA ALA A 35 9.86 0.42 -7.68
C ALA A 35 11.20 0.47 -6.91
N LEU A 36 11.69 -0.69 -6.44
CA LEU A 36 13.00 -0.81 -5.79
C LEU A 36 14.16 -0.41 -6.72
N LEU A 37 14.13 -0.85 -7.98
CA LEU A 37 15.16 -0.48 -8.97
C LEU A 37 15.06 0.98 -9.41
N LYS A 38 13.83 1.50 -9.47
CA LYS A 38 13.54 2.90 -9.78
C LYS A 38 13.97 3.87 -8.67
N GLY A 39 14.17 3.37 -7.45
CA GLY A 39 14.61 4.16 -6.29
C GLY A 39 13.47 4.64 -5.39
N GLU A 40 12.24 4.17 -5.60
CA GLU A 40 11.05 4.57 -4.83
C GLU A 40 11.12 4.13 -3.35
N TYR A 41 11.99 3.17 -3.03
CA TYR A 41 12.31 2.76 -1.65
C TYR A 41 13.58 3.44 -1.09
N GLY A 42 14.20 4.33 -1.86
CA GLY A 42 15.46 5.00 -1.53
C GLY A 42 16.68 4.40 -2.24
N LYS A 43 17.87 4.83 -1.79
CA LYS A 43 19.15 4.45 -2.39
C LYS A 43 19.57 3.04 -1.98
N LEU A 44 19.86 2.18 -2.96
CA LEU A 44 20.43 0.86 -2.72
C LEU A 44 21.88 0.96 -2.19
N PRO A 45 22.33 0.05 -1.30
CA PRO A 45 23.69 0.05 -0.77
C PRO A 45 24.81 -0.05 -1.82
N ALA A 46 24.52 -0.66 -2.96
CA ALA A 46 25.41 -0.73 -4.10
C ALA A 46 24.64 -0.54 -5.42
N GLU A 47 25.36 -0.33 -6.51
CA GLU A 47 24.70 -0.26 -7.82
C GLU A 47 24.01 -1.61 -8.17
N PRO A 48 22.77 -1.58 -8.66
CA PRO A 48 22.11 -2.74 -9.25
C PRO A 48 22.77 -3.13 -10.57
N ASN A 49 22.52 -4.36 -11.02
CA ASN A 49 23.01 -4.82 -12.32
C ASN A 49 22.37 -3.96 -13.44
N PRO A 50 23.17 -3.30 -14.30
CA PRO A 50 22.66 -2.35 -15.29
C PRO A 50 21.76 -2.99 -16.36
N ASP A 51 22.03 -4.25 -16.74
CA ASP A 51 21.20 -4.96 -17.73
C ASP A 51 19.80 -5.24 -17.18
N ILE A 52 19.72 -5.60 -15.90
CA ILE A 52 18.43 -5.82 -15.22
C ILE A 52 17.69 -4.50 -15.03
N VAL A 53 18.38 -3.42 -14.66
CA VAL A 53 17.77 -2.09 -14.56
C VAL A 53 17.17 -1.68 -15.90
N LYS A 54 17.93 -1.82 -16.99
CA LYS A 54 17.46 -1.49 -18.34
C LYS A 54 16.30 -2.38 -18.78
N LEU A 55 16.33 -3.67 -18.47
CA LEU A 55 15.24 -4.59 -18.77
C LEU A 55 13.95 -4.20 -18.04
N VAL A 56 14.04 -3.82 -16.76
CA VAL A 56 12.87 -3.57 -15.90
C VAL A 56 12.31 -2.15 -16.06
N LEU A 57 13.17 -1.15 -16.20
CA LEU A 57 12.78 0.27 -16.28
C LEU A 57 12.66 0.76 -17.73
N GLY A 58 13.31 0.10 -18.68
CA GLY A 58 13.38 0.59 -20.06
C GLY A 58 14.04 1.96 -20.11
N ASN A 59 13.23 2.98 -20.45
CA ASN A 59 13.66 4.38 -20.53
C ASN A 59 13.23 5.21 -19.31
N GLU A 60 12.60 4.61 -18.29
CA GLU A 60 12.23 5.33 -17.09
C GLU A 60 13.46 5.72 -16.28
N GLU A 61 13.49 6.98 -15.84
CA GLU A 61 14.57 7.49 -15.00
C GLU A 61 14.43 7.00 -13.55
N ARG A 62 15.58 6.78 -12.91
CA ARG A 62 15.68 6.45 -11.49
C ARG A 62 15.56 7.73 -10.67
N ILE A 63 14.75 7.70 -9.62
CA ILE A 63 14.71 8.79 -8.65
C ILE A 63 15.96 8.72 -7.75
N THR A 64 16.48 9.89 -7.39
CA THR A 64 17.72 10.02 -6.60
C THR A 64 17.54 10.88 -5.34
N CYS A 65 16.38 11.53 -5.20
CA CYS A 65 15.98 12.26 -3.99
C CYS A 65 15.39 11.34 -2.92
N ARG A 66 15.02 11.90 -1.76
CA ARG A 66 14.23 11.18 -0.76
C ARG A 66 12.81 10.98 -1.33
N PRO A 67 12.28 9.74 -1.43
CA PRO A 67 10.99 9.50 -2.09
C PRO A 67 9.81 10.31 -1.54
N ALA A 68 9.83 10.62 -0.23
CA ALA A 68 8.79 11.42 0.42
C ALA A 68 8.74 12.88 -0.09
N ASP A 69 9.81 13.40 -0.69
CA ASP A 69 9.84 14.76 -1.27
C ASP A 69 8.90 14.89 -2.48
N LEU A 70 8.48 13.76 -3.08
CA LEU A 70 7.56 13.71 -4.21
C LEU A 70 6.09 13.55 -3.79
N LEU A 71 5.82 13.36 -2.50
CA LEU A 71 4.47 13.18 -1.97
C LEU A 71 3.88 14.50 -1.52
N LYS A 72 2.58 14.68 -1.75
CA LYS A 72 1.82 15.81 -1.21
C LYS A 72 1.32 15.47 0.20
N PRO A 73 1.06 16.47 1.06
CA PRO A 73 0.34 16.22 2.31
C PRO A 73 -1.07 15.68 2.04
N GLU A 74 -1.43 14.55 2.65
CA GLU A 74 -2.72 13.85 2.38
C GLU A 74 -3.65 13.75 3.60
N LEU A 75 -3.20 14.18 4.79
CA LEU A 75 -3.94 13.99 6.05
C LEU A 75 -5.36 14.61 6.03
N GLU A 76 -5.50 15.81 5.47
CA GLU A 76 -6.80 16.48 5.37
C GLU A 76 -7.74 15.75 4.38
N SER A 77 -7.22 15.16 3.31
CA SER A 77 -8.01 14.35 2.37
C SER A 77 -8.61 13.14 3.09
N TYR A 78 -7.77 12.43 3.85
CA TYR A 78 -8.21 11.27 4.63
C TYR A 78 -9.29 11.63 5.63
N LYS A 79 -9.15 12.76 6.33
CA LYS A 79 -10.14 13.23 7.29
C LYS A 79 -11.51 13.48 6.64
N GLU A 80 -11.52 14.10 5.46
CA GLU A 80 -12.76 14.33 4.71
C GLU A 80 -13.40 13.03 4.19
N GLU A 81 -12.58 12.08 3.73
CA GLU A 81 -13.05 10.78 3.21
C GLU A 81 -13.76 9.93 4.27
N ILE A 82 -13.33 10.00 5.53
CA ILE A 82 -13.87 9.16 6.62
C ILE A 82 -14.62 9.94 7.69
N LYS A 83 -15.02 11.20 7.44
CA LYS A 83 -15.63 12.08 8.45
C LYS A 83 -16.78 11.47 9.24
N GLU A 84 -17.55 10.57 8.64
CA GLU A 84 -18.68 9.87 9.28
C GLU A 84 -18.25 8.79 10.29
N TYR A 85 -16.99 8.35 10.22
CA TYR A 85 -16.41 7.27 11.03
C TYR A 85 -15.49 7.77 12.15
N ILE A 86 -15.06 9.03 12.11
CA ILE A 86 -14.09 9.60 13.05
C ILE A 86 -14.72 9.72 14.44
N GLU A 87 -14.15 9.01 15.41
CA GLU A 87 -14.42 9.20 16.84
C GLU A 87 -13.21 9.82 17.57
N GLN A 88 -12.00 9.66 17.02
CA GLN A 88 -10.73 10.19 17.52
C GLN A 88 -9.72 10.43 16.38
N GLU A 89 -8.65 11.20 16.61
CA GLU A 89 -7.67 11.55 15.57
C GLU A 89 -6.93 10.32 15.01
N GLU A 90 -6.72 9.31 15.85
CA GLU A 90 -6.07 8.05 15.49
C GLU A 90 -6.88 7.23 14.47
N ASP A 91 -8.18 7.51 14.29
CA ASP A 91 -8.97 6.89 13.23
C ASP A 91 -8.52 7.38 11.85
N VAL A 92 -8.17 8.67 11.74
CA VAL A 92 -7.60 9.22 10.50
C VAL A 92 -6.26 8.56 10.19
N LEU A 93 -5.42 8.34 11.22
CA LEU A 93 -4.15 7.64 11.06
C LEU A 93 -4.35 6.16 10.70
N SER A 94 -5.33 5.49 11.31
CA SER A 94 -5.67 4.09 11.01
C SER A 94 -6.12 3.95 9.55
N TYR A 95 -6.93 4.89 9.07
CA TYR A 95 -7.34 4.94 7.67
C TYR A 95 -6.17 5.24 6.73
N ALA A 96 -5.30 6.20 7.08
CA ALA A 96 -4.12 6.52 6.28
C ALA A 96 -3.18 5.31 6.10
N LEU A 97 -3.01 4.50 7.14
CA LEU A 97 -2.15 3.31 7.10
C LEU A 97 -2.81 2.10 6.43
N PHE A 98 -4.11 1.89 6.67
CA PHE A 98 -4.83 0.70 6.21
C PHE A 98 -6.28 1.00 5.76
N PRO A 99 -6.50 1.72 4.64
CA PRO A 99 -7.83 2.29 4.31
C PRO A 99 -8.98 1.26 4.32
N GLN A 100 -8.78 0.12 3.66
CA GLN A 100 -9.81 -0.91 3.53
C GLN A 100 -10.07 -1.65 4.86
N VAL A 101 -9.02 -1.91 5.65
CA VAL A 101 -9.14 -2.59 6.94
C VAL A 101 -9.79 -1.66 7.96
N ALA A 102 -9.38 -0.38 7.97
CA ALA A 102 -9.91 0.65 8.83
C ALA A 102 -11.41 0.89 8.58
N LEU A 103 -11.83 1.04 7.32
CA LEU A 103 -13.26 1.19 6.98
C LEU A 103 -14.11 0.02 7.49
N ASN A 104 -13.65 -1.20 7.29
CA ASN A 104 -14.35 -2.38 7.80
C ASN A 104 -14.39 -2.41 9.34
N PHE A 105 -13.32 -1.98 9.99
CA PHE A 105 -13.27 -1.86 11.44
C PHE A 105 -14.23 -0.78 11.96
N PHE A 106 -14.28 0.40 11.35
CA PHE A 106 -15.16 1.49 11.76
C PHE A 106 -16.63 1.13 11.62
N LYS A 107 -17.02 0.48 10.51
CA LYS A 107 -18.38 -0.04 10.33
C LYS A 107 -18.78 -1.01 11.44
N LYS A 108 -17.90 -1.95 11.78
CA LYS A 108 -18.12 -2.90 12.88
C LYS A 108 -18.21 -2.19 14.24
N ARG A 109 -17.37 -1.20 14.50
CA ARG A 109 -17.39 -0.39 15.73
C ARG A 109 -18.71 0.37 15.87
N GLN A 110 -19.17 1.04 14.80
CA GLN A 110 -20.46 1.72 14.80
C GLN A 110 -21.63 0.75 14.99
N ALA A 111 -21.62 -0.39 14.30
CA ALA A 111 -22.66 -1.39 14.43
C ALA A 111 -22.77 -1.93 15.86
N ALA A 112 -21.64 -2.21 16.51
CA ALA A 112 -21.61 -2.64 17.91
C ALA A 112 -22.09 -1.54 18.87
N LYS A 113 -21.76 -0.28 18.60
CA LYS A 113 -22.12 0.87 19.45
C LYS A 113 -23.61 1.21 19.39
N TYR A 114 -24.20 1.12 18.20
CA TYR A 114 -25.58 1.54 17.96
C TYR A 114 -26.56 0.37 17.80
N ALA A 115 -26.10 -0.88 17.97
CA ALA A 115 -26.85 -2.10 17.66
C ALA A 115 -27.49 -2.09 16.25
N PHE A 116 -26.87 -1.33 15.34
CA PHE A 116 -27.36 -1.10 13.98
C PHE A 116 -26.28 -1.54 12.99
N ASP A 117 -26.42 -2.76 12.49
CA ASP A 117 -25.60 -3.25 11.40
C ASP A 117 -26.08 -2.67 10.06
N ALA A 118 -25.32 -1.70 9.54
CA ALA A 118 -25.61 -1.06 8.26
C ALA A 118 -25.52 -2.03 7.05
N GLU A 119 -24.91 -3.22 7.20
CA GLU A 119 -24.92 -4.27 6.17
C GLU A 119 -26.22 -5.10 6.20
N LEU A 120 -26.88 -5.21 7.36
CA LEU A 120 -28.20 -5.84 7.50
C LEU A 120 -29.36 -4.86 7.23
N ALA A 121 -29.08 -3.56 7.18
CA ALA A 121 -30.07 -2.54 6.89
C ALA A 121 -30.54 -2.59 5.43
N ASP A 122 -31.83 -2.84 5.21
CA ASP A 122 -32.45 -2.62 3.92
C ASP A 122 -32.62 -1.10 3.70
N LYS A 123 -31.61 -0.50 3.06
CA LYS A 123 -31.59 0.94 2.77
C LYS A 123 -32.74 1.40 1.87
N LYS A 124 -33.35 0.50 1.09
CA LYS A 124 -34.48 0.83 0.21
C LYS A 124 -35.79 0.94 1.00
N ASN A 125 -35.97 0.07 1.99
CA ASN A 125 -37.18 0.04 2.82
C ASN A 125 -37.01 0.72 4.18
N GLN A 126 -35.82 1.23 4.52
CA GLN A 126 -35.46 1.80 5.82
C GLN A 126 -35.73 0.85 7.00
N VAL A 127 -35.63 -0.46 6.76
CA VAL A 127 -35.85 -1.48 7.79
C VAL A 127 -34.52 -2.08 8.19
N HIS A 128 -34.30 -2.22 9.49
CA HIS A 128 -33.17 -2.95 10.06
C HIS A 128 -33.72 -4.11 10.90
N PRO A 129 -33.30 -5.36 10.62
CA PRO A 129 -33.72 -6.51 11.41
C PRO A 129 -33.08 -6.43 12.81
N ILE A 130 -33.92 -6.34 13.83
CA ILE A 130 -33.54 -6.35 15.25
C ILE A 130 -33.17 -7.78 15.67
#